data_AF-R9MT52-F1
#
_entry.id   AF-R9MT52-F1
#
_cell.length_a   1.000
_cell.length_b   1.000
_cell.length_c   1.000
_cell.angle_alpha   90.00
_cell.angle_beta   90.00
_cell.angle_gamma   90.00
#
_symmetry.space_group_name_H-M   'P 1'
#
loop_
_entity.id
_entity.type
_entity.pdbx_description
1 polymer ?
#
loop_
_entity_poly.entity_id
_entity_poly.type
_entity_poly.pdbx_seq_one_letter_code
_entity_poly.pdbx_strand_id
1 'polypeptide(L)'
;MSHTPYGYVIRDGVAYIDEEKAKRVRKLFDGYISGLALQPAAEKAGLYLFHGSVGRMLRNKRYLGDGYYPPIIDIETFNKAEEVRISRAASLGRIKDLDAPPKPKGAVSFTMPKVPVKYSDPFRQAEYAYSMIETEEVRDE
;
A
#
# COMPACT_ATOMS: atom_id res chain seq x y z
N MET A 1 -15.76 17.35 6.27
CA MET A 1 -15.63 15.94 5.83
C MET A 1 -15.70 15.08 7.09
N SER A 2 -16.81 14.39 7.35
CA SER A 2 -16.94 13.61 8.59
C SER A 2 -16.00 12.40 8.53
N HIS A 3 -15.12 12.27 9.52
CA HIS A 3 -14.17 11.16 9.62
C HIS A 3 -14.77 9.90 10.28
N THR A 4 -16.06 9.95 10.63
CA THR A 4 -16.80 8.85 11.23
C THR A 4 -17.16 7.81 10.17
N PRO A 5 -16.79 6.53 10.32
CA PRO A 5 -17.19 5.49 9.39
C PRO A 5 -18.71 5.34 9.34
N TYR A 6 -19.24 5.01 8.16
CA TYR A 6 -20.68 4.78 7.98
C TYR A 6 -21.14 3.58 8.82
N GLY A 7 -22.24 3.69 9.57
CA GLY A 7 -22.66 2.66 10.53
C GLY A 7 -22.46 3.07 11.99
N TYR A 8 -21.77 4.19 12.24
CA TYR A 8 -21.54 4.71 13.57
C TYR A 8 -22.08 6.12 13.76
N VAL A 9 -22.44 6.44 15.00
CA VAL A 9 -22.80 7.78 15.46
C VAL A 9 -21.97 8.07 16.70
N ILE A 10 -21.35 9.25 16.76
CA ILE A 10 -20.61 9.70 17.93
C ILE A 10 -21.57 10.50 18.81
N ARG A 11 -21.72 10.10 20.07
CA ARG A 11 -22.44 10.84 21.12
C ARG A 11 -21.50 11.02 22.30
N ASP A 12 -21.35 12.25 22.76
CA ASP A 12 -20.49 12.61 23.91
C ASP A 12 -19.06 12.07 23.84
N GLY A 13 -18.48 12.02 22.63
CA GLY A 13 -17.13 11.52 22.41
C GLY A 13 -17.00 9.98 22.41
N VAL A 14 -18.11 9.24 22.48
CA VAL A 14 -18.15 7.77 22.41
C VAL A 14 -18.82 7.35 21.10
N ALA A 15 -18.27 6.35 20.42
CA ALA A 15 -18.86 5.80 19.21
C ALA A 15 -19.91 4.72 19.53
N TYR A 16 -21.11 4.91 18.99
CA TYR A 16 -22.21 3.96 19.07
C TYR A 16 -22.56 3.41 17.70
N ILE A 17 -23.09 2.19 17.67
CA ILE A 17 -23.61 1.58 16.44
C ILE A 17 -24.96 2.22 16.10
N ASP A 18 -25.07 2.70 14.87
CA ASP A 18 -26.36 3.05 14.26
C ASP A 18 -26.90 1.79 13.57
N GLU A 19 -27.83 1.10 14.24
CA GLU A 19 -28.33 -0.21 13.80
C GLU A 19 -28.90 -0.21 12.38
N GLU A 20 -29.55 0.87 11.94
CA GLU A 20 -30.09 0.94 10.58
C GLU A 20 -28.97 0.99 9.54
N LYS A 21 -27.95 1.82 9.80
CA LYS A 21 -26.79 1.92 8.92
C LYS A 21 -25.91 0.67 8.99
N ALA A 22 -25.73 0.10 10.17
CA ALA A 22 -24.98 -1.14 10.40
C ALA A 22 -25.59 -2.33 9.66
N LYS A 23 -26.92 -2.44 9.63
CA LYS A 23 -27.62 -3.44 8.80
C LYS A 23 -27.29 -3.32 7.32
N ARG A 24 -27.17 -2.10 6.79
CA ARG A 24 -26.76 -1.89 5.39
C ARG A 24 -25.31 -2.29 5.16
N VAL A 25 -24.42 -2.03 6.13
CA VAL A 25 -23.03 -2.50 6.07
C VAL A 25 -22.98 -4.03 6.04
N ARG A 26 -23.71 -4.73 6.91
CA ARG A 26 -23.76 -6.21 6.91
C ARG A 26 -24.27 -6.75 5.57
N LYS A 27 -25.39 -6.20 5.06
CA LYS A 27 -25.93 -6.56 3.73
C LYS A 27 -24.96 -6.33 2.58
N LEU A 28 -24.14 -5.27 2.66
CA LEU A 28 -23.11 -4.99 1.66
C LEU A 28 -22.05 -6.11 1.65
N PHE A 29 -21.57 -6.52 2.81
CA PHE A 29 -20.60 -7.61 2.94
C PHE A 29 -21.20 -8.93 2.45
N ASP A 30 -22.41 -9.28 2.88
CA ASP A 30 -23.10 -10.50 2.44
C ASP A 30 -23.29 -10.54 0.92
N GLY A 31 -23.74 -9.43 0.32
CA GLY A 31 -23.91 -9.32 -1.12
C GLY A 31 -22.59 -9.42 -1.88
N TYR A 32 -21.50 -8.86 -1.35
CA TYR A 32 -20.18 -8.95 -1.98
C TYR A 32 -19.63 -10.38 -1.91
N ILE A 33 -19.73 -11.02 -0.74
CA ILE A 33 -19.31 -12.42 -0.51
C ILE A 33 -20.12 -13.38 -1.38
N SER A 34 -21.42 -13.10 -1.59
CA SER A 34 -22.28 -13.91 -2.46
C SER A 34 -21.95 -13.79 -3.96
N GLY A 35 -20.88 -13.07 -4.33
CA GLY A 35 -20.44 -12.98 -5.71
C GLY A 35 -20.98 -11.76 -6.48
N LEU A 36 -21.63 -10.79 -5.84
CA LEU A 36 -22.00 -9.54 -6.52
C LEU A 36 -20.79 -8.64 -6.73
N ALA A 37 -20.82 -7.82 -7.79
CA ALA A 37 -19.87 -6.73 -7.98
C ALA A 37 -20.12 -5.62 -6.93
N LEU A 38 -19.16 -4.71 -6.76
CA LEU A 38 -19.21 -3.66 -5.73
C LEU A 38 -20.51 -2.83 -5.78
N GLN A 39 -20.87 -2.34 -6.97
CA GLN A 39 -22.03 -1.47 -7.12
C GLN A 39 -23.37 -2.21 -6.94
N PRO A 40 -23.61 -3.37 -7.57
CA PRO A 40 -24.81 -4.17 -7.29
C PRO A 40 -24.96 -4.58 -5.81
N ALA A 41 -23.86 -4.89 -5.12
CA ALA A 41 -23.89 -5.18 -3.69
C ALA A 41 -24.32 -3.96 -2.87
N ALA A 42 -23.83 -2.77 -3.22
CA ALA A 42 -24.21 -1.52 -2.56
C ALA A 42 -25.67 -1.15 -2.82
N GLU A 43 -26.14 -1.26 -4.06
CA GLU A 43 -27.53 -1.01 -4.43
C GLU A 43 -28.48 -1.96 -3.69
N LYS A 44 -28.15 -3.25 -3.59
CA LYS A 44 -28.92 -4.25 -2.80
C LYS A 44 -28.94 -3.92 -1.31
N ALA A 45 -27.89 -3.28 -0.80
CA ALA A 45 -27.80 -2.79 0.57
C ALA A 45 -28.50 -1.42 0.78
N GLY A 46 -29.06 -0.81 -0.27
CA GLY A 46 -29.65 0.53 -0.21
C GLY A 46 -28.62 1.64 -0.03
N LEU A 47 -27.41 1.44 -0.58
CA LEU A 47 -26.29 2.38 -0.56
C LEU A 47 -26.00 2.87 -1.99
N TYR A 48 -26.32 4.14 -2.25
CA TYR A 48 -26.02 4.81 -3.52
C TYR A 48 -24.67 5.53 -3.43
N LEU A 49 -23.59 4.75 -3.42
CA LEU A 49 -22.21 5.24 -3.28
C LEU A 49 -21.38 4.93 -4.54
N PHE A 50 -20.36 5.75 -4.79
CA PHE A 50 -19.40 5.48 -5.85
C PHE A 50 -18.60 4.19 -5.61
N HIS A 51 -18.21 3.50 -6.68
CA HIS A 51 -17.50 2.21 -6.63
C HIS A 51 -16.31 2.22 -5.65
N GLY A 52 -15.51 3.29 -5.67
CA GLY A 52 -14.31 3.43 -4.84
C GLY A 52 -14.65 3.60 -3.36
N SER A 53 -15.79 4.22 -3.04
CA SER A 53 -16.29 4.35 -1.67
C SER A 53 -16.74 3.01 -1.12
N VAL A 54 -17.47 2.22 -1.91
CA VAL A 54 -17.88 0.86 -1.55
C VAL A 54 -16.66 -0.03 -1.31
N GLY A 55 -15.68 0.01 -2.21
CA GLY A 55 -14.43 -0.72 -2.04
C GLY A 55 -13.60 -0.27 -0.83
N ARG A 56 -13.73 1.00 -0.40
CA ARG A 56 -13.10 1.49 0.85
C ARG A 56 -13.84 1.00 2.09
N MET A 57 -15.17 0.89 2.04
CA MET A 57 -15.97 0.32 3.14
C MET A 57 -15.61 -1.14 3.40
N LEU A 58 -15.52 -1.97 2.35
CA LEU A 58 -15.17 -3.39 2.50
C LEU A 58 -13.78 -3.61 3.11
N ARG A 59 -12.87 -2.64 2.97
CA ARG A 59 -11.49 -2.70 3.51
C ARG A 59 -11.32 -2.02 4.85
N ASN A 60 -12.39 -1.43 5.40
CA ASN A 60 -12.28 -0.64 6.61
C ASN A 60 -12.25 -1.53 7.86
N LYS A 61 -11.05 -1.70 8.43
CA LYS A 61 -10.82 -2.51 9.63
C LYS A 61 -11.58 -2.02 10.86
N ARG A 62 -12.03 -0.75 10.89
CA ARG A 62 -12.83 -0.21 12.00
C ARG A 62 -14.15 -0.97 12.22
N TYR A 63 -14.66 -1.67 11.19
CA TYR A 63 -15.85 -2.51 11.33
C TYR A 63 -15.64 -3.78 12.16
N LEU A 64 -14.39 -4.21 12.35
CA LEU A 64 -14.03 -5.31 13.25
C LEU A 64 -13.97 -4.89 14.72
N GLY A 65 -14.00 -3.58 14.97
CA GLY A 65 -13.76 -2.97 16.26
C GLY A 65 -12.28 -2.71 16.53
N ASP A 66 -11.96 -1.51 17.00
CA ASP A 66 -10.60 -1.05 17.34
C ASP A 66 -10.49 -0.54 18.78
N GLY A 67 -11.46 -0.91 19.62
CA GLY A 67 -11.60 -0.45 21.00
C GLY A 67 -12.39 0.85 21.14
N TYR A 68 -12.32 1.76 20.15
CA TYR A 68 -13.14 2.96 20.12
C TYR A 68 -14.46 2.73 19.37
N TYR A 69 -14.38 2.13 18.18
CA TYR A 69 -15.56 1.72 17.42
C TYR A 69 -16.00 0.32 17.85
N PRO A 70 -17.28 0.11 18.21
CA PRO A 70 -17.81 -1.23 18.44
C PRO A 70 -17.80 -2.07 17.15
N PRO A 71 -17.65 -3.40 17.23
CA PRO A 71 -17.68 -4.27 16.06
C PRO A 71 -19.07 -4.29 15.40
N ILE A 72 -19.12 -4.10 14.08
CA ILE A 72 -20.34 -4.29 13.26
C ILE A 72 -20.30 -5.66 12.54
N ILE A 73 -19.11 -6.15 12.24
CA ILE A 73 -18.83 -7.31 11.39
C ILE A 73 -17.81 -8.21 12.07
N ASP A 74 -17.96 -9.52 11.89
CA ASP A 74 -17.03 -10.52 12.40
C ASP A 74 -15.76 -10.62 11.55
N ILE A 75 -14.66 -11.01 12.18
CA ILE A 75 -13.37 -11.20 11.50
C ILE A 75 -13.50 -12.19 10.33
N GLU A 76 -14.29 -13.26 10.49
CA GLU A 76 -14.48 -14.27 9.46
C GLU A 76 -15.14 -13.72 8.19
N THR A 77 -16.18 -12.90 8.35
CA THR A 77 -16.90 -12.31 7.20
C THR A 77 -16.06 -11.26 6.51
N PHE A 78 -15.27 -10.49 7.26
CA PHE A 78 -14.30 -9.56 6.69
C PHE A 78 -13.22 -10.27 5.87
N ASN A 79 -12.64 -11.34 6.41
CA ASN A 79 -11.59 -12.11 5.72
C ASN A 79 -12.13 -12.76 4.44
N LYS A 80 -13.33 -13.35 4.48
CA LYS A 80 -14.00 -13.89 3.28
C LYS A 80 -14.18 -12.83 2.19
N ALA A 81 -14.55 -11.60 2.56
CA ALA A 81 -14.67 -10.50 1.60
C ALA A 81 -13.31 -10.13 0.97
N GLU A 82 -12.23 -10.10 1.75
CA GLU A 82 -10.87 -9.88 1.23
C GLU A 82 -10.41 -11.02 0.31
N GLU A 83 -10.70 -12.28 0.62
CA GLU A 83 -10.39 -13.44 -0.24
C GLU A 83 -11.10 -13.34 -1.60
N VAL A 84 -12.40 -13.01 -1.60
CA VAL A 84 -13.17 -12.78 -2.83
C VAL A 84 -12.57 -11.62 -3.63
N ARG A 85 -12.09 -10.57 -2.96
CA ARG A 85 -11.43 -9.44 -3.63
C ARG A 85 -10.11 -9.85 -4.29
N ILE A 86 -9.26 -10.59 -3.57
CA ILE A 86 -7.95 -11.05 -4.06
C ILE A 86 -8.13 -12.01 -5.23
N SER A 87 -9.01 -13.01 -5.09
CA SER A 87 -9.32 -13.97 -6.17
C SER A 87 -9.83 -13.28 -7.44
N ARG A 88 -10.69 -12.26 -7.31
CA ARG A 88 -11.14 -11.44 -8.44
C ARG A 88 -10.03 -10.59 -9.05
N ALA A 89 -9.16 -10.02 -8.22
CA ALA A 89 -8.02 -9.26 -8.72
C ALA A 89 -7.07 -10.17 -9.50
N ALA A 90 -6.85 -11.40 -9.02
CA ALA A 90 -6.05 -12.42 -9.67
C ALA A 90 -6.65 -12.83 -11.03
N SER A 91 -7.95 -13.16 -11.06
CA SER A 91 -8.62 -13.57 -12.29
C SER A 91 -8.67 -12.48 -13.37
N LEU A 92 -8.65 -11.21 -12.96
CA LEU A 92 -8.59 -10.06 -13.87
C LEU A 92 -7.17 -9.64 -14.24
N GLY A 93 -6.13 -10.35 -13.80
CA GLY A 93 -4.73 -9.98 -14.05
C GLY A 93 -4.32 -8.63 -13.43
N ARG A 94 -5.02 -8.19 -12.37
CA ARG A 94 -4.79 -6.90 -11.68
C ARG A 94 -3.85 -7.03 -10.50
N ILE A 95 -3.39 -8.23 -10.20
CA ILE A 95 -2.27 -8.44 -9.27
C ILE A 95 -1.01 -8.22 -10.09
N LYS A 96 -0.49 -6.99 -10.03
CA LYS A 96 0.81 -6.67 -10.62
C LYS A 96 1.87 -7.04 -9.60
N ASP A 97 2.64 -8.07 -9.88
CA ASP A 97 3.90 -8.28 -9.17
C ASP A 97 4.79 -7.07 -9.46
N LEU A 98 5.18 -6.37 -8.41
CA LEU A 98 6.13 -5.29 -8.54
C LEU A 98 7.49 -5.95 -8.77
N ASP A 99 8.07 -5.74 -9.95
CA ASP A 99 9.46 -6.08 -10.18
C ASP A 99 10.30 -5.43 -9.08
N ALA A 100 11.30 -6.17 -8.60
CA ALA A 100 12.25 -5.61 -7.66
C ALA A 100 12.83 -4.33 -8.27
N PRO A 101 12.96 -3.24 -7.49
CA PRO A 101 13.58 -2.02 -8.01
C PRO A 101 14.94 -2.39 -8.60
N PRO A 102 15.31 -1.82 -9.76
CA PRO A 102 16.61 -2.09 -10.35
C PRO A 102 17.68 -1.79 -9.30
N LYS A 103 18.64 -2.71 -9.13
CA LYS A 103 19.76 -2.47 -8.21
C LYS A 103 20.45 -1.17 -8.66
N PRO A 104 20.73 -0.22 -7.75
CA PRO A 104 21.48 0.97 -8.12
C PRO A 104 22.81 0.52 -8.71
N LYS A 105 23.10 0.93 -9.95
CA LYS A 105 24.39 0.69 -10.58
C LYS A 105 25.37 1.69 -9.95
N GLY A 106 26.10 1.27 -8.92
CA GLY A 106 27.20 2.08 -8.39
C GLY A 106 28.21 2.38 -9.50
N ALA A 107 28.82 3.56 -9.48
CA ALA A 107 29.92 3.89 -10.38
C ALA A 107 31.10 2.95 -10.09
N VAL A 108 31.42 2.06 -11.04
CA VAL A 108 32.57 1.12 -10.94
C VAL A 108 33.72 1.56 -11.86
N SER A 109 33.49 2.56 -12.70
CA SER A 109 34.52 3.17 -13.54
C SER A 109 35.29 4.25 -12.77
N PHE A 110 36.60 4.25 -12.93
CA PHE A 110 37.48 5.34 -12.52
C PHE A 110 38.46 5.61 -13.64
N THR A 111 38.94 6.85 -13.73
CA THR A 111 39.96 7.24 -14.69
C THR A 111 41.24 7.59 -13.95
N MET A 112 42.37 7.07 -14.44
CA MET A 112 43.68 7.39 -13.89
C MET A 112 44.45 8.25 -14.91
N PRO A 113 44.77 9.51 -14.58
CA PRO A 113 45.56 10.36 -15.45
C PRO A 113 47.01 9.87 -15.51
N LYS A 114 47.74 10.29 -16.56
CA LYS A 114 49.17 9.96 -16.70
C LYS A 114 49.95 10.53 -15.53
N VAL A 115 50.68 9.69 -14.80
CA VAL A 115 51.50 10.10 -13.65
C VAL A 115 52.77 10.82 -14.15
N PRO A 116 52.91 12.15 -13.95
CA PRO A 116 54.01 12.92 -14.53
C PRO A 116 55.31 12.78 -13.74
N VAL A 117 55.22 12.56 -12.42
CA VAL A 117 56.36 12.47 -11.51
C VAL A 117 56.58 11.03 -11.09
N LYS A 118 57.85 10.58 -11.15
CA LYS A 118 58.27 9.27 -10.66
C LYS A 118 59.24 9.43 -9.50
N TYR A 119 58.85 8.93 -8.34
CA TYR A 119 59.66 8.84 -7.14
C TYR A 119 60.44 7.52 -7.10
N SER A 120 61.62 7.54 -6.48
CA SER A 120 62.44 6.35 -6.28
C SER A 120 61.89 5.41 -5.20
N ASP A 121 61.19 5.97 -4.21
CA ASP A 121 60.53 5.21 -3.14
C ASP A 121 59.21 4.61 -3.67
N PRO A 122 59.09 3.27 -3.71
CA PRO A 122 57.88 2.60 -4.21
C PRO A 122 56.61 2.95 -3.43
N PHE A 123 56.71 3.15 -2.10
CA PHE A 123 55.53 3.45 -1.28
C PHE A 123 55.01 4.86 -1.57
N ARG A 124 55.92 5.83 -1.65
CA ARG A 124 55.61 7.21 -2.00
C ARG A 124 55.10 7.36 -3.44
N GLN A 125 55.61 6.54 -4.37
CA GLN A 125 55.10 6.50 -5.74
C GLN A 125 53.65 6.01 -5.81
N ALA A 126 53.30 4.98 -5.02
CA ALA A 126 51.95 4.43 -4.96
C ALA A 126 50.96 5.42 -4.35
N GLU A 127 51.34 6.08 -3.24
CA GLU A 127 50.54 7.13 -2.60
C GLU A 127 50.22 8.27 -3.59
N TYR A 128 51.23 8.76 -4.30
CA TYR A 128 51.05 9.80 -5.30
C TYR A 128 50.15 9.35 -6.46
N ALA A 129 50.32 8.14 -6.98
CA ALA A 129 49.49 7.61 -8.07
C ALA A 129 48.01 7.46 -7.66
N TYR A 130 47.75 6.98 -6.44
CA TYR A 130 46.38 6.81 -5.94
C TYR A 130 45.69 8.14 -5.65
N SER A 131 46.45 9.16 -5.23
CA SER A 131 45.89 10.51 -5.02
C SER A 131 45.32 11.14 -6.30
N MET A 132 45.69 10.62 -7.47
CA MET A 132 45.24 11.13 -8.77
C MET A 132 44.07 10.35 -9.37
N ILE A 133 43.53 9.33 -8.69
CA ILE A 133 42.35 8.60 -9.20
C ILE A 133 41.13 9.53 -9.13
N GLU A 134 40.49 9.76 -10.28
CA GLU A 134 39.24 10.50 -10.37
C GLU A 134 38.08 9.50 -10.55
N THR A 135 37.03 9.66 -9.73
CA THR A 135 35.78 8.88 -9.85
C THR A 135 34.79 9.62 -10.73
N GLU A 136 34.19 8.95 -11.71
CA GLU A 136 33.10 9.52 -12.48
C GLU A 136 31.85 9.66 -11.59
N GLU A 137 31.39 10.90 -11.38
CA GLU A 137 30.12 11.16 -10.69
C GLU A 137 28.96 10.82 -11.64
N VAL A 138 28.27 9.70 -11.38
CA VAL A 138 26.98 9.43 -12.02
C VAL A 138 25.95 10.35 -11.37
N ARG A 139 25.53 11.40 -12.08
CA ARG A 139 24.38 12.21 -11.66
C ARG A 139 23.11 11.42 -11.90
N ASP A 140 22.37 11.16 -10.84
CA ASP A 140 21.02 10.60 -10.92
C ASP A 140 20.09 11.65 -11.56
N GLU A 141 19.59 11.37 -12.77
CA GLU A 141 18.48 12.11 -13.42
C GLU A 141 17.11 11.57 -13.01
#